data_AF-A0ABD1P1G0-F1
#
_entry.id   AF-A0ABD1P1G0-F1
#
_cell.length_a   1.000
_cell.length_b   1.000
_cell.length_c   1.000
_cell.angle_alpha   90.00
_cell.angle_beta   90.00
_cell.angle_gamma   90.00
#
_symmetry.space_group_name_H-M   'P 1'
#
loop_
_entity.id
_entity.type
_entity.pdbx_description
1 polymer ?
#
loop_
_entity_poly.entity_id
_entity_poly.type
_entity_poly.pdbx_seq_one_letter_code
_entity_poly.pdbx_strand_id
1 'polypeptide(L)'
;MGNTIKLLVLLLFSVAIGDGARTKFPAILETSTGIDGICRSTVETQGYICEEHIVTTKDGYILSMQRMPKGRSDSKKGVKQPVLLQHGLMMDATTWLLNSPAESLAFILADNGYDVWLGNTRGTNQSQGHTSLNPNDPAYWNWSWDEMVAYDLPATFQYVYDQTGQKLHYVGHSLVITNNEST
;
A
#
# COMPACT_ATOMS: atom_id res chain seq x y z
N MET A 1 -25.46 15.08 41.50
CA MET A 1 -25.56 13.60 41.52
C MET A 1 -25.25 13.11 40.12
N GLY A 2 -24.06 12.53 39.93
CA GLY A 2 -23.56 12.14 38.61
C GLY A 2 -24.15 10.81 38.15
N ASN A 3 -24.54 10.74 36.87
CA ASN A 3 -24.95 9.51 36.19
C ASN A 3 -23.74 8.92 35.47
N THR A 4 -23.22 7.81 36.00
CA THR A 4 -22.15 7.02 35.38
C THR A 4 -22.77 6.02 34.40
N ILE A 5 -22.64 6.28 33.10
CA ILE A 5 -22.98 5.31 32.05
C ILE A 5 -21.80 4.33 31.94
N LYS A 6 -22.01 3.07 32.32
CA LYS A 6 -21.04 2.00 32.09
C LYS A 6 -21.15 1.54 30.64
N LEU A 7 -20.11 1.80 29.85
CA LEU A 7 -19.98 1.31 28.47
C LEU A 7 -19.63 -0.18 28.51
N LEU A 8 -20.55 -1.03 28.07
CA LEU A 8 -20.34 -2.47 27.93
C LEU A 8 -19.73 -2.73 26.55
N VAL A 9 -18.44 -3.05 26.48
CA VAL A 9 -17.77 -3.48 25.24
C VAL A 9 -17.88 -5.00 25.14
N LEU A 10 -18.72 -5.51 24.22
CA LEU A 10 -18.72 -6.93 23.86
C LEU A 10 -17.65 -7.18 22.79
N LEU A 11 -16.59 -7.90 23.16
CA LEU A 11 -15.66 -8.55 22.24
C LEU A 11 -16.21 -9.94 21.90
N LEU A 12 -16.58 -10.16 20.64
CA LEU A 12 -16.93 -11.50 20.14
C LEU A 12 -15.70 -12.12 19.47
N PHE A 13 -15.05 -13.05 20.17
CA PHE A 13 -14.12 -14.02 19.57
C PHE A 13 -14.92 -15.26 19.19
N SER A 14 -14.92 -15.63 17.92
CA SER A 14 -15.35 -16.96 17.47
C SER A 14 -14.15 -17.68 16.85
N VAL A 15 -13.65 -18.67 17.58
CA VAL A 15 -12.70 -19.67 17.09
C VAL A 15 -13.50 -20.76 16.40
N ALA A 16 -13.18 -21.05 15.14
CA ALA A 16 -13.61 -22.27 14.47
C ALA A 16 -12.38 -23.16 14.23
N ILE A 17 -12.33 -24.30 14.92
CA ILE A 17 -11.36 -25.37 14.69
C ILE A 17 -11.91 -26.21 13.53
N GLY A 18 -11.16 -26.31 12.43
CA GLY A 18 -11.43 -27.24 11.34
C GLY A 18 -10.18 -28.05 11.05
N ASP A 19 -10.22 -29.35 11.34
CA ASP A 19 -9.18 -30.32 10.97
C ASP A 19 -9.14 -30.48 9.44
N GLY A 20 -7.98 -30.24 8.84
CA GLY A 20 -7.73 -30.41 7.41
C GLY A 20 -6.38 -31.10 7.17
N ALA A 21 -6.42 -32.29 6.57
CA ALA A 21 -5.26 -33.15 6.35
C ALA A 21 -4.18 -32.51 5.46
N ARG A 22 -2.90 -32.72 5.82
CA ARG A 22 -1.70 -32.30 5.06
C ARG A 22 -1.56 -33.07 3.76
N THR A 23 -1.63 -32.38 2.63
CA THR A 23 -1.00 -32.81 1.37
C THR A 23 0.23 -31.95 1.12
N LYS A 24 1.39 -32.59 0.93
CA LYS A 24 2.64 -31.92 0.54
C LYS A 24 2.60 -31.64 -0.96
N PHE A 25 2.75 -30.37 -1.35
CA PHE A 25 3.00 -29.98 -2.74
C PHE A 25 4.46 -29.52 -2.91
N PRO A 26 5.13 -29.90 -4.00
CA PRO A 26 6.51 -29.50 -4.28
C PRO A 26 6.56 -28.05 -4.78
N ALA A 27 7.67 -27.37 -4.52
CA ALA A 27 7.93 -26.01 -4.96
C ALA A 27 7.94 -25.92 -6.50
N ILE A 28 6.90 -25.31 -7.04
CA ILE A 28 6.86 -24.77 -8.40
C ILE A 28 6.59 -23.27 -8.24
N LEU A 29 7.38 -22.47 -8.96
CA LEU A 29 7.19 -21.04 -9.16
C LEU A 29 5.82 -20.81 -9.82
N GLU A 30 4.76 -20.74 -9.02
CA GLU A 30 3.42 -20.43 -9.48
C GLU A 30 3.20 -18.91 -9.40
N THR A 31 3.09 -18.30 -10.57
CA THR A 31 2.36 -17.07 -10.81
C THR A 31 1.05 -17.12 -10.03
N SER A 32 0.89 -16.23 -9.05
CA SER A 32 -0.20 -16.28 -8.09
C SER A 32 -1.57 -16.36 -8.75
N THR A 33 -2.35 -17.33 -8.29
CA THR A 33 -3.79 -17.50 -8.46
C THR A 33 -4.58 -16.19 -8.61
N GLY A 34 -5.21 -15.97 -9.77
CA GLY A 34 -6.57 -15.43 -9.96
C GLY A 34 -7.06 -14.16 -9.23
N ILE A 35 -6.22 -13.40 -8.54
CA ILE A 35 -6.57 -12.10 -7.94
C ILE A 35 -5.81 -11.03 -8.72
N ASP A 36 -6.56 -10.26 -9.51
CA ASP A 36 -6.03 -9.11 -10.22
C ASP A 36 -5.45 -8.09 -9.22
N GLY A 37 -4.28 -7.52 -9.54
CA GLY A 37 -3.66 -6.45 -8.73
C GLY A 37 -4.54 -5.21 -8.59
N ILE A 38 -4.14 -4.26 -7.73
CA ILE A 38 -4.92 -3.04 -7.45
C ILE A 38 -5.19 -2.26 -8.74
N CYS A 39 -4.22 -2.19 -9.67
CA CYS A 39 -4.39 -1.54 -10.95
C CYS A 39 -5.58 -2.10 -11.74
N ARG A 40 -5.58 -3.41 -12.00
CA ARG A 40 -6.60 -4.06 -12.82
C ARG A 40 -7.96 -4.16 -12.13
N SER A 41 -7.96 -4.46 -10.83
CA SER A 41 -9.20 -4.61 -10.06
C SER A 41 -9.92 -3.29 -9.78
N THR A 42 -9.17 -2.18 -9.61
CA THR A 42 -9.75 -0.91 -9.11
C THR A 42 -9.51 0.28 -10.03
N VAL A 43 -8.28 0.50 -10.49
CA VAL A 43 -7.93 1.74 -11.22
C VAL A 43 -8.40 1.70 -12.67
N GLU A 44 -8.14 0.59 -13.36
CA GLU A 44 -8.50 0.40 -14.78
C GLU A 44 -10.01 0.31 -14.99
N THR A 45 -10.74 -0.22 -14.00
CA THR A 45 -12.22 -0.29 -14.05
C THR A 45 -12.86 1.10 -14.04
N GLN A 46 -12.14 2.12 -13.58
CA GLN A 46 -12.54 3.53 -13.62
C GLN A 46 -12.06 4.27 -14.88
N GLY A 47 -11.37 3.57 -15.79
CA GLY A 47 -10.89 4.10 -17.07
C GLY A 47 -9.52 4.78 -17.03
N TYR A 48 -8.76 4.63 -15.94
CA TYR A 48 -7.40 5.17 -15.82
C TYR A 48 -6.35 4.15 -16.27
N ILE A 49 -5.20 4.65 -16.71
CA ILE A 49 -4.02 3.81 -16.92
C ILE A 49 -3.31 3.64 -15.58
N CYS A 50 -2.86 2.41 -15.29
CA CYS A 50 -2.18 2.08 -14.07
C CYS A 50 -0.98 1.16 -14.34
N GLU A 51 0.12 1.42 -13.64
CA GLU A 51 1.35 0.62 -13.67
C GLU A 51 1.56 -0.01 -12.29
N GLU A 52 1.88 -1.31 -12.27
CA GLU A 52 2.26 -2.04 -11.05
C GLU A 52 3.78 -2.04 -10.92
N HIS A 53 4.28 -1.64 -9.77
CA HIS A 53 5.70 -1.52 -9.47
C HIS A 53 6.05 -2.33 -8.22
N ILE A 54 7.29 -2.82 -8.20
CA ILE A 54 7.85 -3.57 -7.09
C ILE A 54 9.10 -2.84 -6.58
N VAL A 55 9.15 -2.61 -5.27
CA VAL A 55 10.27 -1.96 -4.58
C VAL A 55 10.82 -2.91 -3.54
N THR A 56 12.13 -3.15 -3.56
CA THR A 56 12.79 -3.97 -2.54
C THR A 56 13.49 -3.06 -1.53
N THR A 57 13.16 -3.20 -0.25
CA THR A 57 13.78 -2.46 0.83
C THR A 57 15.18 -3.00 1.14
N LYS A 58 15.99 -2.20 1.85
CA LYS A 58 17.36 -2.60 2.21
C LYS A 58 17.41 -3.85 3.09
N ASP A 59 16.41 -4.04 3.95
CA ASP A 59 16.27 -5.20 4.82
C ASP A 59 15.53 -6.37 4.15
N GLY A 60 15.11 -6.22 2.89
CA GLY A 60 14.70 -7.32 2.03
C GLY A 60 13.21 -7.51 1.86
N TYR A 61 12.36 -6.62 2.39
CA TYR A 61 10.91 -6.62 2.12
C TYR A 61 10.63 -6.17 0.69
N ILE A 62 9.59 -6.76 0.09
CA ILE A 62 9.17 -6.49 -1.28
C ILE A 62 7.81 -5.80 -1.22
N LEU A 63 7.81 -4.52 -1.56
CA LEU A 63 6.68 -3.61 -1.51
C LEU A 63 6.04 -3.48 -2.89
N SER A 64 4.72 -3.48 -2.94
CA SER A 64 3.95 -3.17 -4.14
C SER A 64 3.59 -1.68 -4.18
N MET A 65 3.75 -1.04 -5.33
CA MET A 65 3.30 0.32 -5.57
C MET A 65 2.48 0.39 -6.85
N GLN A 66 1.44 1.20 -6.86
CA GLN A 66 0.67 1.48 -8.06
C GLN A 66 0.95 2.89 -8.55
N ARG A 67 0.99 3.09 -9.86
CA ARG A 67 1.21 4.40 -10.45
C ARG A 67 0.16 4.72 -11.49
N MET A 68 -0.43 5.90 -11.38
CA MET A 68 -1.28 6.49 -12.40
C MET A 68 -0.53 7.65 -13.07
N PRO A 69 0.13 7.41 -14.22
CA PRO A 69 0.99 8.42 -14.86
C PRO A 69 0.20 9.57 -15.49
N LYS A 70 -1.13 9.41 -15.67
CA LYS A 70 -2.01 10.43 -16.24
C LYS A 70 -3.48 10.22 -15.90
N GLY A 71 -4.26 11.29 -15.98
CA GLY A 71 -5.72 11.27 -15.94
C GLY A 71 -6.37 10.70 -17.22
N ARG A 72 -7.69 10.52 -17.18
CA ARG A 72 -8.45 9.86 -18.26
C ARG A 72 -8.44 10.62 -19.58
N SER A 73 -8.56 11.94 -19.50
CA SER A 73 -8.67 12.85 -20.66
C SER A 73 -7.42 13.70 -20.83
N ASP A 74 -6.27 13.19 -20.39
CA ASP A 74 -5.06 14.00 -20.30
C ASP A 74 -4.52 14.37 -21.69
N SER A 75 -4.67 15.66 -22.01
CA SER A 75 -4.12 16.30 -23.20
C SER A 75 -2.87 17.12 -22.91
N LYS A 76 -2.50 17.27 -21.62
CA LYS A 76 -1.39 18.11 -21.19
C LYS A 76 -0.07 17.38 -21.40
N LYS A 77 0.65 17.80 -22.43
CA LYS A 77 2.04 17.41 -22.68
C LYS A 77 2.95 18.11 -21.68
N GLY A 78 3.88 17.37 -21.09
CA GLY A 78 4.85 17.91 -20.14
C GLY A 78 5.22 16.89 -19.06
N VAL A 79 6.29 17.18 -18.34
CA VAL A 79 6.70 16.42 -17.15
C VAL A 79 5.70 16.72 -16.03
N LYS A 80 5.14 15.67 -15.42
CA LYS A 80 4.13 15.78 -14.35
C LYS A 80 4.79 15.63 -13.00
N GLN A 81 4.36 16.45 -12.05
CA GLN A 81 4.87 16.44 -10.69
C GLN A 81 4.43 15.14 -9.97
N PRO A 82 5.35 14.32 -9.44
CA PRO A 82 4.99 13.11 -8.73
C PRO A 82 4.36 13.42 -7.38
N VAL A 83 3.31 12.67 -7.03
CA VAL A 83 2.65 12.71 -5.71
C VAL A 83 2.54 11.29 -5.17
N LEU A 84 3.19 11.01 -4.04
CA LEU A 84 3.08 9.75 -3.33
C LEU A 84 2.00 9.83 -2.25
N LEU A 85 0.99 8.97 -2.36
CA LEU A 85 -0.09 8.81 -1.40
C LEU A 85 0.17 7.59 -0.53
N GLN A 86 0.35 7.81 0.77
CA GLN A 86 0.68 6.77 1.74
C GLN A 86 -0.48 6.56 2.72
N HIS A 87 -0.97 5.32 2.79
CA HIS A 87 -2.04 4.93 3.70
C HIS A 87 -1.58 4.94 5.17
N GLY A 88 -2.55 4.81 6.08
CA GLY A 88 -2.32 4.73 7.53
C GLY A 88 -2.32 3.28 8.06
N LEU A 89 -2.39 3.15 9.39
CA LEU A 89 -2.41 1.86 10.08
C LEU A 89 -3.55 0.95 9.58
N MET A 90 -3.26 -0.34 9.36
CA MET A 90 -4.24 -1.39 9.00
C MET A 90 -5.02 -1.08 7.71
N MET A 91 -4.41 -0.32 6.82
CA MET A 91 -4.94 0.03 5.50
C MET A 91 -3.93 -0.38 4.42
N ASP A 92 -4.31 -0.20 3.16
CA ASP A 92 -3.43 -0.36 2.00
C ASP A 92 -3.70 0.76 0.97
N ALA A 93 -3.03 0.70 -0.19
CA ALA A 93 -3.15 1.68 -1.27
C ALA A 93 -4.60 1.91 -1.76
N THR A 94 -5.50 0.93 -1.60
CA THR A 94 -6.90 1.05 -2.08
C THR A 94 -7.68 2.14 -1.36
N THR A 95 -7.23 2.57 -0.16
CA THR A 95 -7.82 3.66 0.62
C THR A 95 -8.04 4.94 -0.21
N TRP A 96 -7.13 5.21 -1.15
CA TRP A 96 -7.18 6.41 -2.00
C TRP A 96 -8.10 6.25 -3.23
N LEU A 97 -8.72 5.09 -3.39
CA LEU A 97 -9.48 4.65 -4.57
C LEU A 97 -10.92 4.21 -4.24
N LEU A 98 -11.33 4.21 -2.97
CA LEU A 98 -12.59 3.59 -2.52
C LEU A 98 -13.86 4.27 -3.06
N ASN A 99 -13.81 5.58 -3.32
CA ASN A 99 -14.95 6.35 -3.82
C ASN A 99 -14.88 6.56 -5.34
N SER A 100 -15.90 7.22 -5.88
CA SER A 100 -15.93 7.59 -7.30
C SER A 100 -14.70 8.44 -7.71
N PRO A 101 -14.37 8.48 -9.02
CA PRO A 101 -13.30 9.35 -9.52
C PRO A 101 -13.39 10.83 -9.14
N ALA A 102 -14.59 11.32 -8.83
CA ALA A 102 -14.81 12.71 -8.42
C ALA A 102 -14.55 12.98 -6.92
N GLU A 103 -14.40 11.92 -6.11
CA GLU A 103 -14.33 12.01 -4.63
C GLU A 103 -13.05 11.39 -4.05
N SER A 104 -12.39 10.53 -4.83
CA SER A 104 -11.14 9.87 -4.44
C SER A 104 -9.93 10.70 -4.84
N LEU A 105 -9.07 11.02 -3.87
CA LEU A 105 -7.93 11.92 -4.06
C LEU A 105 -6.98 11.47 -5.18
N ALA A 106 -6.71 10.17 -5.32
CA ALA A 106 -5.83 9.66 -6.37
C ALA A 106 -6.35 9.99 -7.77
N PHE A 107 -7.65 9.77 -8.00
CA PHE A 107 -8.31 10.06 -9.27
C PHE A 107 -8.35 11.57 -9.55
N ILE A 108 -8.70 12.38 -8.54
CA ILE A 108 -8.72 13.84 -8.64
C ILE A 108 -7.33 14.38 -9.03
N LEU A 109 -6.26 13.90 -8.39
CA LEU A 109 -4.90 14.33 -8.70
C LEU A 109 -4.48 13.93 -10.13
N ALA A 110 -4.77 12.70 -10.55
CA ALA A 110 -4.46 12.24 -11.89
C ALA A 110 -5.19 13.07 -12.96
N ASP A 111 -6.49 13.32 -12.81
CA ASP A 111 -7.28 14.16 -13.71
C ASP A 111 -6.82 15.63 -13.71
N ASN A 112 -6.14 16.08 -12.65
CA ASN A 112 -5.52 17.42 -12.59
C ASN A 112 -4.07 17.48 -13.11
N GLY A 113 -3.52 16.37 -13.60
CA GLY A 113 -2.24 16.33 -14.30
C GLY A 113 -1.02 16.04 -13.41
N TYR A 114 -1.23 15.39 -12.26
CA TYR A 114 -0.14 14.85 -11.44
C TYR A 114 0.21 13.42 -11.87
N ASP A 115 1.45 13.01 -11.60
CA ASP A 115 1.90 11.62 -11.68
C ASP A 115 1.68 10.97 -10.30
N VAL A 116 0.62 10.18 -10.16
CA VAL A 116 0.16 9.72 -8.84
C VAL A 116 0.75 8.35 -8.53
N TRP A 117 1.38 8.23 -7.37
CA TRP A 117 1.95 6.99 -6.83
C TRP A 117 1.19 6.60 -5.57
N LEU A 118 0.81 5.33 -5.45
CA LEU A 118 0.14 4.76 -4.29
C LEU A 118 1.13 3.79 -3.62
N GLY A 119 1.56 4.14 -2.42
CA GLY A 119 2.52 3.34 -1.66
C GLY A 119 1.83 2.31 -0.78
N ASN A 120 2.28 1.06 -0.84
CA ASN A 120 1.99 0.08 0.19
C ASN A 120 3.23 -0.11 1.09
N THR A 121 2.97 -0.40 2.37
CA THR A 121 4.03 -0.76 3.33
C THR A 121 4.18 -2.27 3.46
N ARG A 122 5.31 -2.71 4.03
CA ARG A 122 5.53 -4.12 4.40
C ARG A 122 4.32 -4.70 5.15
N GLY A 123 3.94 -5.93 4.78
CA GLY A 123 2.87 -6.67 5.43
C GLY A 123 1.44 -6.38 4.95
N THR A 124 1.20 -5.36 4.13
CA THR A 124 -0.11 -5.24 3.45
C THR A 124 -0.33 -6.39 2.48
N ASN A 125 -1.58 -6.63 2.06
CA ASN A 125 -1.95 -7.76 1.21
C ASN A 125 -1.10 -7.90 -0.07
N GLN A 126 -0.72 -6.78 -0.70
CA GLN A 126 0.10 -6.77 -1.92
C GLN A 126 1.61 -6.67 -1.64
N SER A 127 2.02 -6.59 -0.38
CA SER A 127 3.42 -6.40 0.05
C SER A 127 3.82 -7.44 1.11
N GLN A 128 3.45 -8.71 0.86
CA GLN A 128 3.86 -9.86 1.69
C GLN A 128 5.09 -10.59 1.11
N GLY A 129 5.92 -9.93 0.31
CA GLY A 129 7.14 -10.54 -0.21
C GLY A 129 8.36 -10.22 0.66
N HIS A 130 9.31 -11.16 0.73
CA HIS A 130 10.65 -10.92 1.24
C HIS A 130 11.67 -11.69 0.42
N THR A 131 12.90 -11.20 0.37
CA THR A 131 14.03 -11.85 -0.31
C THR A 131 14.52 -13.15 0.36
N SER A 132 14.05 -13.45 1.57
CA SER A 132 14.58 -14.55 2.40
C SER A 132 13.62 -15.09 3.46
N LEU A 133 12.68 -14.29 3.95
CA LEU A 133 11.68 -14.68 4.95
C LEU A 133 10.37 -15.12 4.28
N ASN A 134 9.62 -16.01 4.94
CA ASN A 134 8.28 -16.41 4.50
C ASN A 134 7.21 -15.71 5.37
N PRO A 135 6.13 -15.13 4.79
CA PRO A 135 5.03 -14.53 5.56
C PRO A 135 4.32 -15.47 6.53
N ASN A 136 4.46 -16.78 6.35
CA ASN A 136 3.92 -17.76 7.30
C ASN A 136 4.78 -17.91 8.56
N ASP A 137 6.01 -17.37 8.57
CA ASP A 137 6.93 -17.44 9.70
C ASP A 137 6.83 -16.17 10.56
N PRO A 138 6.81 -16.28 11.91
CA PRO A 138 6.77 -15.12 12.80
C PRO A 138 7.92 -14.11 12.59
N ALA A 139 9.07 -14.58 12.10
CA ALA A 139 10.22 -13.72 11.81
C ALA A 139 9.92 -12.66 10.73
N TYR A 140 9.05 -12.95 9.76
CA TYR A 140 8.60 -11.98 8.76
C TYR A 140 7.81 -10.82 9.38
N TRP A 141 7.18 -11.04 10.54
CA TRP A 141 6.34 -10.03 11.20
C TRP A 141 7.08 -9.30 12.33
N ASN A 142 8.37 -9.57 12.51
CA ASN A 142 9.18 -8.95 13.56
C ASN A 142 9.72 -7.58 13.11
N TRP A 143 8.83 -6.63 12.92
CA TRP A 143 9.12 -5.24 12.59
C TRP A 143 8.08 -4.32 13.24
N SER A 144 8.39 -3.04 13.26
CA SER A 144 7.55 -1.97 13.77
C SER A 144 7.49 -0.81 12.77
N TRP A 145 6.92 0.29 13.21
CA TRP A 145 6.90 1.54 12.48
C TRP A 145 8.30 2.11 12.23
N ASP A 146 9.25 1.83 13.11
CA ASP A 146 10.63 2.29 12.97
C ASP A 146 11.25 1.73 11.69
N GLU A 147 11.03 0.45 11.38
CA GLU A 147 11.50 -0.17 10.14
C GLU A 147 10.79 0.40 8.89
N MET A 148 9.49 0.72 8.98
CA MET A 148 8.78 1.38 7.88
C MET A 148 9.39 2.75 7.55
N VAL A 149 9.71 3.54 8.57
CA VAL A 149 10.35 4.86 8.38
C VAL A 149 11.80 4.73 7.94
N ALA A 150 12.54 3.77 8.48
CA ALA A 150 13.97 3.59 8.19
C ALA A 150 14.22 2.93 6.82
N TYR A 151 13.31 2.11 6.31
CA TYR A 151 13.54 1.30 5.13
C TYR A 151 12.47 1.45 4.04
N ASP A 152 11.18 1.40 4.36
CA ASP A 152 10.11 1.47 3.35
C ASP A 152 10.04 2.87 2.72
N LEU A 153 10.00 3.92 3.54
CA LEU A 153 9.91 5.30 3.04
C LEU A 153 11.13 5.69 2.17
N PRO A 154 12.38 5.48 2.61
CA PRO A 154 13.53 5.80 1.75
C PRO A 154 13.55 4.98 0.45
N ALA A 155 13.18 3.71 0.50
CA ALA A 155 13.16 2.86 -0.69
C ALA A 155 12.10 3.32 -1.70
N THR A 156 10.88 3.62 -1.23
CA THR A 156 9.81 4.11 -2.10
C THR A 156 10.10 5.51 -2.65
N PHE A 157 10.65 6.42 -1.83
CA PHE A 157 11.03 7.76 -2.27
C PHE A 157 12.12 7.72 -3.34
N GLN A 158 13.17 6.92 -3.11
CA GLN A 158 14.25 6.74 -4.07
C GLN A 158 13.72 6.12 -5.37
N TYR A 159 12.86 5.10 -5.27
CA TYR A 159 12.26 4.47 -6.43
C TYR A 159 11.48 5.47 -7.29
N VAL A 160 10.61 6.28 -6.68
CA VAL A 160 9.85 7.32 -7.40
C VAL A 160 10.81 8.34 -8.04
N TYR A 161 11.85 8.76 -7.33
CA TYR A 161 12.86 9.67 -7.89
C TYR A 161 13.58 9.06 -9.10
N ASP A 162 13.98 7.79 -9.03
CA ASP A 162 14.67 7.10 -10.12
C ASP A 162 13.79 6.93 -11.36
N GLN A 163 12.47 6.72 -11.17
CA GLN A 163 11.51 6.59 -12.27
C GLN A 163 11.16 7.93 -12.92
N THR A 164 11.20 9.03 -12.17
CA THR A 164 10.64 10.32 -12.60
C THR A 164 11.66 11.43 -12.79
N GLY A 165 12.85 11.29 -12.20
CA GLY A 165 13.89 12.33 -12.13
C GLY A 165 13.49 13.56 -11.29
N GLN A 166 12.43 13.46 -10.47
CA GLN A 166 11.83 14.59 -9.76
C GLN A 166 11.67 14.32 -8.26
N LYS A 167 11.77 15.38 -7.45
CA LYS A 167 11.31 15.33 -6.06
C LYS A 167 9.79 15.18 -6.05
N LEU A 168 9.25 14.36 -5.14
CA LEU A 168 7.82 14.11 -5.02
C LEU A 168 7.15 15.02 -3.98
N HIS A 169 5.84 15.22 -4.12
CA HIS A 169 4.98 15.64 -3.01
C HIS A 169 4.51 14.40 -2.24
N TYR A 170 4.50 14.48 -0.92
CA TYR A 170 4.11 13.37 -0.06
C TYR A 170 2.83 13.70 0.67
N VAL A 171 1.83 12.82 0.58
CA VAL A 171 0.58 12.91 1.31
C VAL A 171 0.41 11.64 2.13
N GLY A 172 0.42 11.79 3.45
CA GLY A 172 0.17 10.72 4.39
C GLY A 172 -1.21 10.81 5.01
N HIS A 173 -1.79 9.67 5.39
CA HIS A 173 -2.98 9.61 6.24
C HIS A 173 -2.67 8.90 7.56
N SER A 174 -3.10 9.49 8.68
CA SER A 174 -3.00 8.91 10.03
C SER A 174 -1.54 8.63 10.44
N LEU A 175 -1.22 7.39 10.80
CA LEU A 175 0.00 7.08 11.55
C LEU A 175 1.30 7.37 10.78
N VAL A 176 1.25 7.48 9.46
CA VAL A 176 2.43 7.88 8.70
C VAL A 176 2.82 9.37 8.87
N ILE A 177 2.03 10.16 9.62
CA ILE A 177 2.28 11.58 9.94
C ILE A 177 2.95 11.75 11.32
N THR A 178 3.12 10.69 12.12
CA THR A 178 3.73 10.83 13.45
C THR A 178 5.24 10.99 13.33
N ASN A 179 5.72 12.23 13.48
CA ASN A 179 7.13 12.53 13.70
C ASN A 179 7.59 11.76 14.94
N ASN A 180 8.58 10.88 14.78
CA ASN A 180 9.37 10.44 15.91
C ASN A 180 10.35 11.58 16.21
N GLU A 181 9.92 12.56 17.02
CA GLU A 181 10.87 13.46 17.68
C GLU A 181 11.65 12.63 18.71
N SER A 182 12.73 12.00 18.25
CA SER A 182 13.86 11.65 19.10
C SER A 182 15.02 12.55 18.69
N THR A 183 15.07 13.71 19.35
CA THR A 183 16.27 14.55 19.51
C THR A 183 17.44 13.76 20.07
#